data_AF-A0A8T7A3X3-F1
#
_entry.id   AF-A0A8T7A3X3-F1
#
_cell.length_a   1.000
_cell.length_b   1.000
_cell.length_c   1.000
_cell.angle_alpha   90.00
_cell.angle_beta   90.00
_cell.angle_gamma   90.00
#
_symmetry.space_group_name_H-M   'P 1'
#
loop_
_entity.id
_entity.type
_entity.pdbx_description
1 polymer ?
#
loop_
_entity_poly.entity_id
_entity_poly.type
_entity_poly.pdbx_seq_one_letter_code
_entity_poly.pdbx_strand_id
1 'polypeptide(L)' 'FILFDTSRIINGGETNYILATTGIFLSIYNIFTALLHLLGFAND' A
#
# COMPACT_ATOMS: atom_id res chain seq x y z
N PHE A 1 0.74 -7.47 0.93
CA PHE A 1 1.57 -6.54 1.71
C PHE A 1 0.72 -5.64 2.60
N ILE A 2 -0.19 -4.82 2.05
CA ILE A 2 -1.07 -3.93 2.84
C ILE A 2 -1.81 -4.66 3.98
N LEU A 3 -2.51 -5.77 3.69
CA LEU A 3 -3.26 -6.51 4.72
C LEU A 3 -2.38 -7.02 5.87
N PHE A 4 -1.17 -7.46 5.56
CA PHE A 4 -0.21 -7.95 6.54
C PHE A 4 0.33 -6.81 7.41
N ASP A 5 0.73 -5.70 6.79
CA ASP A 5 1.22 -4.53 7.52
C ASP A 5 0.12 -3.89 8.36
N THR A 6 -1.10 -3.75 7.82
CA THR A 6 -2.26 -3.29 8.58
C THR A 6 -2.51 -4.20 9.77
N SER A 7 -2.49 -5.53 9.59
CA SER A 7 -2.63 -6.47 10.70
C SER A 7 -1.54 -6.28 11.76
N ARG A 8 -0.27 -6.10 11.36
CA ARG A 8 0.81 -5.83 12.31
C ARG A 8 0.58 -4.53 13.09
N ILE A 9 0.14 -3.47 12.41
CA ILE A 9 -0.15 -2.16 13.03
C ILE A 9 -1.30 -2.28 14.03
N ILE A 10 -2.42 -2.94 13.68
CA ILE A 10 -3.57 -3.06 14.60
C ILE A 10 -3.24 -3.91 15.82
N ASN A 11 -2.38 -4.91 15.66
CA ASN A 11 -1.98 -5.81 16.75
C ASN A 11 -0.81 -5.24 17.59
N GLY A 12 -0.48 -3.95 17.43
CA GLY A 12 0.57 -3.29 18.22
C GLY A 12 2.00 -3.70 17.86
N GLY A 13 2.19 -4.41 16.75
CA GLY A 13 3.50 -4.80 16.24
C GLY A 13 4.27 -3.64 15.59
N GLU A 14 3.61 -2.52 15.31
CA GLU A 14 4.27 -1.26 15.00
C GLU A 14 3.76 -0.10 15.85
N THR A 15 4.69 0.61 16.49
CA THR A 15 4.39 1.74 17.37
C THR A 15 4.69 3.08 16.70
N ASN A 16 5.49 3.08 15.64
CA ASN A 16 5.77 4.27 14.87
C ASN A 16 4.71 4.46 13.76
N TYR A 17 3.63 5.15 14.11
CA TYR A 17 2.52 5.40 13.19
C TYR A 17 2.90 6.25 11.97
N ILE A 18 3.93 7.10 12.06
CA ILE A 18 4.41 7.91 10.92
C ILE A 18 5.04 6.99 9.87
N LEU A 19 5.92 6.08 10.30
CA LEU A 19 6.54 5.11 9.41
C LEU A 19 5.49 4.15 8.83
N ALA A 20 4.60 3.64 9.70
CA ALA A 20 3.52 2.72 9.31
C ALA A 20 2.62 3.31 8.22
N THR A 21 2.17 4.55 8.39
CA THR A 21 1.29 5.23 7.41
C THR A 21 2.03 5.54 6.10
N THR A 22 3.31 5.93 6.16
CA THR A 22 4.11 6.16 4.95
C THR A 22 4.31 4.86 4.14
N GLY A 23 4.54 3.73 4.82
CA GLY A 23 4.63 2.42 4.18
C GLY A 23 3.33 1.97 3.52
N ILE A 24 2.19 2.18 4.19
CA ILE A 24 0.86 1.92 3.61
C ILE A 24 0.61 2.83 2.40
N PHE A 25 0.93 4.12 2.48
CA PHE A 25 0.79 5.05 1.36
C PHE A 25 1.57 4.59 0.12
N LEU A 26 2.85 4.21 0.27
CA LEU A 26 3.66 3.73 -0.85
C LEU A 26 3.08 2.45 -1.47
N SER A 27 2.53 1.56 -0.63
CA SER A 27 1.90 0.33 -1.09
C SER A 27 0.64 0.60 -1.94
N ILE A 28 -0.18 1.57 -1.52
CA ILE A 28 -1.35 2.01 -2.28
C ILE A 28 -0.92 2.69 -3.58
N TYR A 29 0.11 3.54 -3.55
CA TYR A 29 0.67 4.19 -4.73
C TYR A 29 1.10 3.16 -5.79
N ASN A 30 1.81 2.10 -5.38
CA ASN A 30 2.22 1.03 -6.29
C ASN A 30 1.03 0.30 -6.92
N ILE A 31 -0.04 0.03 -6.15
CA ILE A 31 -1.27 -0.57 -6.69
C ILE A 31 -1.91 0.37 -7.69
N PHE A 32 -2.02 1.66 -7.36
CA PHE A 32 -2.57 2.67 -8.26
C PHE A 32 -1.80 2.73 -9.59
N THR A 33 -0.47 2.81 -9.54
CA THR A 33 0.38 2.82 -10.75
C THR A 33 0.25 1.52 -11.55
N ALA A 34 0.20 0.36 -10.88
CA ALA A 34 -0.01 -0.93 -11.55
C ALA A 34 -1.38 -0.99 -12.26
N LEU A 35 -2.42 -0.43 -11.63
CA LEU A 35 -3.75 -0.30 -12.24
C LEU A 35 -3.74 0.67 -13.41
N LEU A 36 -3.05 1.81 -13.30
CA LEU A 36 -2.90 2.75 -14.42
C LEU A 36 -2.20 2.09 -15.61
N HIS A 37 -1.16 1.29 -15.38
CA HIS A 37 -0.52 0.55 -16.45
C HIS A 37 -1.47 -0.47 -17.08
N LEU A 38 -2.20 -1.26 -16.28
CA LEU A 38 -3.15 -2.25 -16.79
C LEU A 38 -4.28 -1.59 -17.61
N LEU A 39 -4.81 -0.47 -17.12
CA LEU A 39 -5.87 0.28 -17.79
C LEU A 39 -5.34 1.06 -18.99
N GLY A 40 -4.11 1.57 -18.95
CA GLY A 40 -3.45 2.23 -20.07
C GLY A 40 -3.17 1.26 -21.22
N PHE A 41 -2.64 0.07 -20.93
CA PHE A 41 -2.46 -1.01 -21.91
C PHE A 41 -3.79 -1.58 -22.45
N ALA A 42 -4.89 -1.50 -21.70
CA ALA A 42 -6.20 -1.94 -22.17
C ALA A 42 -6.86 -0.94 -23.16
N ASN A 43 -6.32 0.28 -23.27
CA ASN A 43 -6.83 1.33 -24.15
C ASN A 43 -6.00 1.51 -25.44
N ASP A 44 -4.91 0.76 -25.61
CA ASP A 44 -4.15 0.60 -26.86
C ASP A 44 -4.47 -0.76 -27.51
#